data_AF-A0A0B0CZV4-F1
#
_entry.id   AF-A0A0B0CZV4-F1
#
_cell.length_a   1.000
_cell.length_b   1.000
_cell.length_c   1.000
_cell.angle_alpha   90.00
_cell.angle_beta   90.00
_cell.angle_gamma   90.00
#
_symmetry.space_group_name_H-M   'P 1'
#
loop_
_entity.id
_entity.type
_entity.pdbx_description
1 polymer ?
#
loop_
_entity_poly.entity_id
_entity_poly.type
_entity_poly.pdbx_seq_one_letter_code
_entity_poly.pdbx_strand_id
1 'polypeptide(L)'
;SQPEVYQKHLRSEKLSLQENVYFMTKAESYSIAVATGSIIARSAFVKAMNQLEFDTGLPIPKGASSKVDKAAAEIIKAYGEDKLEELAKVHFANTMKAKALVR
;
A
#
# COMPACT_ATOMS: atom_id res chain seq x y z
N SER A 1 7.19 0.85 15.50
CA SER A 1 8.57 0.47 15.14
C SER A 1 9.49 0.79 16.29
N GLN A 2 10.54 0.00 16.49
CA GLN A 2 11.58 0.35 17.46
C GLN A 2 12.34 1.60 16.94
N PRO A 3 12.55 2.65 17.76
CA PRO A 3 13.21 3.88 17.34
C PRO A 3 14.58 3.66 16.69
N GLU A 4 15.34 2.68 17.17
CA GLU A 4 16.68 2.35 16.68
C GLU A 4 16.68 1.90 15.21
N VAL A 5 15.69 1.09 14.83
CA VAL A 5 15.54 0.61 13.45
C VAL A 5 15.21 1.77 12.52
N TYR A 6 14.31 2.68 12.95
CA TYR A 6 13.98 3.87 12.18
C TYR A 6 15.22 4.77 11.96
N GLN A 7 16.01 5.00 13.01
CA GLN A 7 17.26 5.77 12.89
C GLN A 7 18.27 5.10 11.96
N LYS A 8 18.36 3.76 11.97
CA LYS A 8 19.22 3.01 11.04
C LYS A 8 18.81 3.26 9.59
N HIS A 9 17.51 3.27 9.28
CA HIS A 9 17.01 3.60 7.95
C HIS A 9 17.31 5.06 7.56
N LEU A 10 17.11 6.02 8.47
CA LEU A 10 17.48 7.42 8.20
C LEU A 10 18.97 7.56 7.84
N ARG A 11 19.86 6.86 8.56
CA ARG A 11 21.30 6.88 8.24
C ARG A 11 21.62 6.32 6.85
N SER A 12 20.89 5.30 6.39
CA SER A 12 21.07 4.80 5.01
C SER A 12 20.68 5.82 3.93
N GLU A 13 19.82 6.79 4.28
CA GLU A 13 19.43 7.91 3.42
C GLU A 13 20.27 9.18 3.68
N LYS A 14 21.35 9.07 4.48
CA LYS A 14 22.20 10.21 4.92
C LYS A 14 21.42 11.26 5.72
N LEU A 15 20.35 10.85 6.40
CA LEU A 15 19.53 11.70 7.27
C LEU A 15 19.78 11.35 8.75
N SER A 16 19.52 12.32 9.61
CA SER A 16 19.51 12.15 11.07
C SER A 16 18.11 12.30 11.63
N LEU A 17 17.88 11.74 12.82
CA LEU A 17 16.63 11.99 13.53
C LEU A 17 16.53 13.48 13.87
N GLN A 18 15.36 14.06 13.61
CA GLN A 18 15.07 15.45 13.93
C GLN A 18 14.92 15.61 15.45
N GLU A 19 15.09 16.84 15.93
CA GLU A 19 14.78 17.17 17.32
C GLU A 19 13.28 16.99 17.60
N ASN A 20 12.93 16.63 18.84
CA ASN A 20 11.54 16.49 19.30
C ASN A 20 10.71 15.45 18.54
N VAL A 21 11.32 14.32 18.12
CA VAL A 21 10.60 13.17 17.56
C VAL A 21 10.23 12.17 18.67
N TYR A 22 8.94 11.89 18.79
CA TYR A 22 8.39 10.96 19.79
C TYR A 22 7.79 9.73 19.11
N PHE A 23 8.18 8.53 19.55
CA PHE A 23 7.65 7.27 19.05
C PHE A 23 6.58 6.75 20.01
N MET A 24 5.35 6.65 19.53
CA MET A 24 4.20 6.25 20.35
C MET A 24 3.29 5.30 19.58
N THR A 25 2.69 4.34 20.28
CA THR A 25 1.62 3.50 19.72
C THR A 25 0.29 4.23 19.82
N LYS A 26 -0.55 4.10 18.79
CA LYS A 26 -1.86 4.78 18.69
C LYS A 26 -1.76 6.31 18.88
N ALA A 27 -0.72 6.92 18.30
CA ALA A 27 -0.42 8.34 18.45
C ALA A 27 -1.57 9.27 18.00
N GLU A 28 -2.47 8.78 17.14
CA GLU A 28 -3.69 9.46 16.73
C GLU A 28 -4.64 9.79 17.89
N SER A 29 -4.61 9.03 18.99
CA SER A 29 -5.41 9.31 20.18
C SER A 29 -4.83 10.42 21.06
N TYR A 30 -3.56 10.77 20.87
CA TYR A 30 -2.83 11.74 21.69
C TYR A 30 -2.58 13.08 20.97
N SER A 31 -2.51 13.06 19.63
CA SER A 31 -2.20 14.25 18.82
C SER A 31 -3.20 14.42 17.69
N ILE A 32 -3.88 15.57 17.69
CA ILE A 32 -4.78 15.97 16.60
C ILE A 32 -4.03 16.05 15.28
N ALA A 33 -2.78 16.54 15.28
CA ALA A 33 -1.96 16.60 14.07
C ALA A 33 -1.72 15.21 13.46
N VAL A 34 -1.49 14.18 14.29
CA VAL A 34 -1.33 12.79 13.82
C VAL A 34 -2.65 12.22 13.29
N ALA A 35 -3.77 12.50 13.96
CA ALA A 35 -5.09 12.11 13.49
C ALA A 35 -5.42 12.75 12.13
N THR A 36 -5.14 14.05 11.97
CA THR A 36 -5.31 14.79 10.71
C THR A 36 -4.42 14.21 9.60
N GLY A 37 -3.13 13.95 9.88
CA GLY A 37 -2.23 13.31 8.92
C GLY A 37 -2.75 11.94 8.46
N SER A 38 -3.31 11.16 9.39
CA SER A 38 -3.94 9.87 9.08
C SER A 38 -5.16 10.00 8.16
N ILE A 39 -5.97 11.04 8.33
CA ILE A 39 -7.13 11.32 7.46
C ILE A 39 -6.68 11.73 6.06
N ILE A 40 -5.70 12.62 5.95
CA ILE A 40 -5.14 13.07 4.66
C ILE A 40 -4.57 11.88 3.89
N ALA A 41 -3.79 11.02 4.56
CA ALA A 41 -3.22 9.82 3.94
C ALA A 41 -4.32 8.87 3.43
N ARG A 42 -5.37 8.62 4.21
CA ARG A 42 -6.51 7.78 3.78
C ARG A 42 -7.26 8.38 2.60
N SER A 43 -7.46 9.70 2.59
CA SER A 43 -8.11 10.39 1.47
C SER A 43 -7.28 10.27 0.19
N ALA A 44 -5.98 10.49 0.27
CA ALA A 44 -5.06 10.33 -0.86
C ALA A 44 -5.05 8.89 -1.38
N PHE A 45 -5.02 7.91 -0.47
CA PHE A 45 -5.09 6.50 -0.83
C PHE A 45 -6.38 6.14 -1.59
N VAL A 46 -7.55 6.57 -1.10
CA VAL A 46 -8.83 6.29 -1.79
C VAL A 46 -8.87 6.91 -3.18
N LYS A 47 -8.37 8.15 -3.34
CA LYS A 47 -8.28 8.81 -4.65
C LYS A 47 -7.36 8.04 -5.60
N ALA A 48 -6.19 7.61 -5.13
CA ALA A 48 -5.27 6.82 -5.94
C ALA A 48 -5.88 5.49 -6.37
N MET A 49 -6.55 4.77 -5.45
CA MET A 49 -7.25 3.52 -5.80
C MET A 49 -8.33 3.73 -6.86
N ASN A 50 -9.14 4.79 -6.74
CA ASN A 50 -10.16 5.11 -7.75
C ASN A 50 -9.52 5.44 -9.11
N GLN A 51 -8.35 6.10 -9.13
CA GLN A 51 -7.63 6.37 -10.36
C GLN A 51 -7.15 5.08 -11.02
N LEU A 52 -6.63 4.11 -10.25
CA LEU A 52 -6.24 2.81 -10.78
C LEU A 52 -7.45 2.06 -11.39
N GLU A 53 -8.62 2.11 -10.73
CA GLU A 53 -9.85 1.53 -11.28
C GLU A 53 -10.28 2.23 -12.58
N PHE A 54 -10.14 3.56 -12.65
CA PHE A 54 -10.43 4.33 -13.86
C PHE A 54 -9.48 3.98 -15.01
N ASP A 55 -8.17 3.94 -14.75
CA ASP A 55 -7.14 3.68 -15.75
C ASP A 55 -7.21 2.25 -16.31
N THR A 56 -7.59 1.29 -15.46
CA THR A 56 -7.72 -0.12 -15.84
C THR A 56 -9.12 -0.50 -16.30
N GLY A 57 -10.15 0.32 -16.04
CA GLY A 57 -11.54 -0.04 -16.27
C GLY A 57 -12.02 -1.27 -15.47
N LEU A 58 -11.24 -1.75 -14.50
CA LEU A 58 -11.53 -2.94 -13.70
C LEU A 58 -11.64 -2.57 -12.21
N PRO A 59 -12.49 -3.28 -11.44
CA PRO A 59 -12.59 -3.06 -10.00
C PRO A 59 -11.34 -3.55 -9.28
N ILE A 60 -10.79 -2.74 -8.37
CA ILE A 60 -9.59 -3.03 -7.59
C ILE A 60 -9.95 -3.00 -6.09
N PRO A 61 -10.40 -4.14 -5.54
CA PRO A 61 -10.78 -4.22 -4.14
C PRO A 61 -9.58 -4.00 -3.21
N LYS A 62 -9.83 -3.30 -2.10
CA LYS A 62 -8.84 -3.06 -1.05
C LYS A 62 -8.59 -4.31 -0.20
N GLY A 63 -7.38 -4.45 0.34
CA GLY A 63 -6.99 -5.55 1.23
C GLY A 63 -6.24 -6.66 0.50
N ALA A 64 -6.36 -7.90 0.98
CA ALA A 64 -5.66 -9.07 0.44
C ALA A 64 -6.53 -10.35 0.46
N SER A 65 -7.86 -10.19 0.39
CA SER A 65 -8.80 -11.31 0.43
C SER A 65 -8.87 -12.08 -0.90
N SER A 66 -9.63 -13.17 -0.95
CA SER A 66 -9.88 -13.92 -2.20
C SER A 66 -10.53 -13.09 -3.31
N LYS A 67 -11.20 -11.98 -2.97
CA LYS A 67 -11.70 -11.02 -3.98
C LYS A 67 -10.55 -10.32 -4.72
N VAL A 68 -9.44 -10.07 -4.02
CA VAL A 68 -8.24 -9.45 -4.60
C VAL A 68 -7.53 -10.44 -5.52
N ASP A 69 -7.47 -11.71 -5.15
CA ASP A 69 -6.91 -12.77 -6.00
C ASP A 69 -7.65 -12.83 -7.36
N LYS A 70 -8.99 -12.76 -7.32
CA LYS A 70 -9.82 -12.73 -8.53
C LYS A 70 -9.60 -11.46 -9.35
N ALA A 71 -9.58 -10.28 -8.71
CA ALA A 71 -9.34 -9.03 -9.42
C ALA A 71 -7.96 -9.01 -10.11
N ALA A 72 -6.92 -9.49 -9.43
CA ALA A 72 -5.59 -9.63 -10.03
C ALA A 72 -5.58 -10.63 -11.20
N ALA A 73 -6.33 -11.74 -11.11
CA ALA A 73 -6.47 -12.67 -12.23
C ALA A 73 -7.15 -12.03 -13.44
N GLU A 74 -8.18 -11.21 -13.23
CA GLU A 74 -8.84 -10.48 -14.32
C GLU A 74 -7.91 -9.43 -14.96
N ILE A 75 -7.09 -8.73 -14.16
CA ILE A 75 -6.05 -7.82 -14.68
C ILE A 75 -5.04 -8.59 -15.55
N ILE A 76 -4.56 -9.75 -15.08
CA ILE A 76 -3.61 -10.57 -15.85
C ILE A 76 -4.23 -11.02 -17.18
N LYS A 77 -5.50 -11.46 -17.18
CA LYS A 77 -6.20 -11.88 -18.41
C LYS A 77 -6.39 -10.73 -19.39
N ALA A 78 -6.71 -9.54 -18.91
CA ALA A 78 -7.01 -8.38 -19.74
C ALA A 78 -5.76 -7.69 -20.28
N TYR A 79 -4.69 -7.60 -19.47
CA TYR A 79 -3.54 -6.74 -19.74
C TYR A 79 -2.17 -7.44 -19.65
N GLY A 80 -2.13 -8.70 -19.23
CA GLY A 80 -0.89 -9.44 -18.99
C GLY A 80 -0.32 -9.26 -17.58
N GLU A 81 0.70 -10.06 -17.26
CA GLU A 81 1.35 -10.03 -15.94
C GLU A 81 2.14 -8.75 -15.69
N ASP A 82 2.78 -8.18 -16.71
CA ASP A 82 3.57 -6.95 -16.61
C ASP A 82 2.72 -5.79 -16.08
N LYS A 83 1.46 -5.71 -16.50
CA LYS A 83 0.54 -4.68 -16.00
C LYS A 83 0.26 -4.82 -14.51
N LEU A 84 0.24 -6.05 -14.00
CA LEU A 84 0.07 -6.28 -12.56
C LEU A 84 1.28 -5.78 -11.76
N GLU A 85 2.49 -5.82 -12.32
CA GLU A 85 3.71 -5.30 -11.67
C GLU A 85 3.65 -3.78 -11.47
N GLU A 86 3.02 -3.05 -12.39
CA GLU A 86 2.81 -1.61 -12.26
C GLU A 86 1.78 -1.24 -11.18
N LEU A 87 0.78 -2.10 -10.97
CA LEU A 87 -0.40 -1.80 -10.16
C LEU A 87 -0.35 -2.38 -8.73
N ALA A 88 0.40 -3.47 -8.53
CA ALA A 88 0.30 -4.28 -7.32
C ALA A 88 1.66 -4.57 -6.66
N LYS A 89 1.60 -4.92 -5.37
CA LYS A 89 2.75 -5.46 -4.65
C LYS A 89 2.92 -6.94 -5.01
N VAL A 90 3.68 -7.22 -6.07
CA VAL A 90 3.70 -8.57 -6.66
C VAL A 90 4.34 -9.66 -5.79
N HIS A 91 5.09 -9.30 -4.75
CA HIS A 91 5.63 -10.24 -3.76
C HIS A 91 4.58 -10.82 -2.79
N PHE A 92 3.34 -10.34 -2.83
CA PHE A 92 2.26 -10.90 -2.02
C PHE A 92 1.80 -12.25 -2.56
N ALA A 93 1.36 -13.15 -1.68
CA ALA A 93 0.84 -14.47 -2.05
C ALA A 93 -0.35 -14.40 -3.02
N ASN A 94 -1.09 -13.28 -3.04
CA ASN A 94 -2.18 -13.01 -3.96
C ASN A 94 -1.77 -13.15 -5.43
N THR A 95 -0.53 -12.76 -5.79
CA THR A 95 -0.02 -12.89 -7.15
C THR A 95 0.00 -14.34 -7.62
N MET A 96 0.54 -15.25 -6.79
CA MET A 96 0.60 -16.68 -7.12
C MET A 96 -0.80 -17.30 -7.23
N LYS A 97 -1.72 -16.90 -6.35
CA LYS A 97 -3.12 -17.35 -6.40
C LYS A 97 -3.82 -16.85 -7.66
N ALA A 98 -3.59 -15.59 -8.04
CA ALA A 98 -4.13 -15.01 -9.26
C ALA A 98 -3.63 -15.75 -10.50
N LYS A 99 -2.32 -15.99 -10.62
CA LYS A 99 -1.75 -16.78 -11.73
C LYS A 99 -2.35 -18.19 -11.82
N ALA A 100 -2.62 -18.82 -10.68
CA ALA A 100 -3.27 -20.14 -10.66
C ALA A 100 -4.74 -20.11 -11.14
N LEU A 101 -5.43 -18.95 -11.07
CA LEU A 101 -6.80 -18.77 -11.58
C LEU A 101 -6.87 -18.41 -13.06
N VAL A 102 -5.74 -18.04 -13.67
CA VAL A 102 -5.62 -17.71 -15.10
C VAL A 102 -5.28 -18.95 -15.94
N ARG A 103 -4.61 -19.93 -15.33
CA ARG A 103 -4.34 -21.25 -15.91
C ARG A 103 -5.64 -22.05 -16.09
#